data_AF-A0A5C5ZAA7-F1
#
_entry.id   AF-A0A5C5ZAA7-F1
#
_cell.length_a   1.000
_cell.length_b   1.000
_cell.length_c   1.000
_cell.angle_alpha   90.00
_cell.angle_beta   90.00
_cell.angle_gamma   90.00
#
_symmetry.space_group_name_H-M   'P 1'
#
loop_
_entity.id
_entity.type
_entity.pdbx_description
1 polymer ?
#
loop_
_entity_poly.entity_id
_entity_poly.type
_entity_poly.pdbx_seq_one_letter_code
_entity_poly.pdbx_strand_id
1 'polypeptide(L)'
;MRDEFSFRCVYCLIREQWGKRLGEFDLDHFEPVANSPDARLEYDNLVYSCHAWNLRKGKRRVPDPTQVLLEPSIRVHLDGRLSGLTDDARRTVAVLGLNSPNLVRWRLTWMRIIDICQKNDPELFASLMGYPDEMPDLSILTPPGNTHPEGIERSYYAQRAGGRLSDGFIVSVTTDFHAFHIKQTIAPDRLRKRESQPCCAAVRTVPGAAASGINRFGRAKRRRLLHCVGKTPCH
;
A
#
# COMPACT_ATOMS: atom_id res chain seq x y z
N MET A 1 7.86 10.08 -1.68
CA MET A 1 7.21 8.83 -2.14
C MET A 1 8.16 7.63 -2.25
N ARG A 2 9.34 7.70 -2.91
CA ARG A 2 10.30 6.57 -2.97
C ARG A 2 10.57 5.92 -1.60
N ASP A 3 10.86 6.76 -0.60
CA ASP A 3 11.07 6.37 0.80
C ASP A 3 9.87 5.64 1.42
N GLU A 4 8.64 6.07 1.13
CA GLU A 4 7.44 5.46 1.71
C GLU A 4 7.25 4.01 1.31
N PHE A 5 7.82 3.61 0.17
CA PHE A 5 7.80 2.23 -0.32
C PHE A 5 9.14 1.54 -0.11
N SER A 6 10.05 2.10 0.70
CA SER A 6 11.38 1.53 0.94
C SER A 6 12.15 1.24 -0.36
N PHE A 7 12.03 2.14 -1.35
CA PHE A 7 12.71 2.04 -2.65
C PHE A 7 12.41 0.73 -3.39
N ARG A 8 11.17 0.23 -3.28
CA ARG A 8 10.72 -0.98 -3.96
C ARG A 8 9.38 -0.77 -4.66
N CYS A 9 9.15 -1.56 -5.71
CA CYS A 9 7.86 -1.56 -6.42
C CYS A 9 6.79 -2.15 -5.50
N VAL A 10 5.65 -1.47 -5.36
CA VAL A 10 4.53 -1.96 -4.54
C VAL A 10 3.97 -3.30 -5.05
N TYR A 11 4.05 -3.57 -6.35
CA TYR A 11 3.43 -4.76 -6.95
C TYR A 11 4.32 -6.00 -6.92
N CYS A 12 5.61 -5.87 -7.28
CA CYS A 12 6.52 -7.02 -7.39
C CYS A 12 7.67 -7.04 -6.40
N LEU A 13 7.79 -5.99 -5.58
CA LEU A 13 8.82 -5.87 -4.54
C LEU A 13 10.26 -5.78 -5.06
N ILE A 14 10.46 -5.63 -6.38
CA ILE A 14 11.79 -5.33 -6.92
C ILE A 14 12.29 -4.03 -6.31
N ARG A 15 13.55 -4.04 -5.85
CA ARG A 15 14.22 -2.89 -5.27
C ARG A 15 14.96 -2.11 -6.35
N GLU A 16 15.06 -0.80 -6.18
CA GLU A 16 15.88 0.05 -7.04
C GLU A 16 17.34 -0.43 -7.11
N GLN A 17 17.90 -0.92 -5.98
CA GLN A 17 19.27 -1.44 -5.93
C GLN A 17 19.48 -2.72 -6.75
N TRP A 18 18.42 -3.45 -7.10
CA TRP A 18 18.51 -4.69 -7.88
C TRP A 18 18.44 -4.45 -9.39
N GLY A 19 18.06 -3.24 -9.80
CA GLY A 19 17.84 -2.84 -11.19
C GLY A 19 18.35 -1.42 -11.43
N LYS A 20 19.67 -1.22 -11.44
CA LYS A 20 20.27 0.08 -11.77
C LYS A 20 20.18 0.34 -13.28
N ARG A 21 18.99 0.72 -13.77
CA ARG A 21 18.85 1.50 -15.02
C ARG A 21 17.93 2.69 -14.79
N LEU A 22 18.31 3.82 -15.38
CA LEU A 22 17.51 5.04 -15.38
C LEU A 22 16.12 4.74 -15.98
N GLY A 23 15.05 5.25 -15.35
CA GLY A 23 13.67 5.11 -15.84
C GLY A 23 13.00 3.78 -15.52
N GLU A 24 13.54 2.95 -14.62
CA GLU A 24 12.88 1.68 -14.24
C GLU A 24 11.69 1.86 -13.27
N PHE A 25 11.44 3.05 -12.74
CA PHE A 25 10.39 3.31 -11.77
C PHE A 25 9.58 4.57 -12.06
N ASP A 26 8.28 4.49 -11.78
CA ASP A 26 7.28 5.51 -12.01
C ASP A 26 6.42 5.75 -10.76
N LEU A 27 5.70 6.87 -10.77
CA LEU A 27 4.49 7.04 -9.98
C LEU A 27 3.31 6.47 -10.76
N ASP A 28 2.62 5.48 -10.20
CA ASP A 28 1.39 4.90 -10.75
C ASP A 28 0.18 5.42 -9.97
N HIS A 29 -0.96 5.52 -10.64
CA HIS A 29 -2.25 5.80 -10.01
C HIS A 29 -3.00 4.49 -9.82
N PHE A 30 -3.15 4.00 -8.58
CA PHE A 30 -3.80 2.70 -8.40
C PHE A 30 -5.26 2.71 -8.88
N GLU A 31 -5.98 3.81 -8.65
CA GLU A 31 -7.19 4.18 -9.40
C GLU A 31 -6.80 4.90 -10.70
N PRO A 32 -7.00 4.28 -11.88
CA PRO A 32 -6.54 4.85 -13.14
C PRO A 32 -7.18 6.21 -13.45
N VAL A 33 -6.36 7.20 -13.81
CA VAL A 33 -6.81 8.56 -14.20
C VAL A 33 -7.85 8.53 -15.34
N ALA A 34 -7.75 7.56 -16.25
CA ALA A 34 -8.73 7.38 -17.34
C ALA A 34 -10.16 7.14 -16.83
N ASN A 35 -10.32 6.60 -15.62
CA ASN A 35 -11.61 6.29 -15.00
C ASN A 35 -11.93 7.21 -13.82
N SER A 36 -10.94 7.95 -13.32
CA SER A 36 -11.05 8.85 -12.16
C SER A 36 -10.18 10.09 -12.38
N PRO A 37 -10.53 11.01 -13.30
CA PRO A 37 -9.71 12.18 -13.63
C PRO A 37 -9.43 13.09 -12.43
N ASP A 38 -10.42 13.25 -11.55
CA ASP A 38 -10.32 14.08 -10.35
C ASP A 38 -9.28 13.53 -9.35
N ALA A 39 -9.02 12.21 -9.38
CA ALA A 39 -8.04 11.56 -8.52
C ALA A 39 -6.58 11.67 -9.03
N ARG A 40 -6.32 12.43 -10.11
CA ARG A 40 -4.99 12.53 -10.72
C ARG A 40 -3.95 13.18 -9.81
N LEU A 41 -4.37 14.18 -9.02
CA LEU A 41 -3.47 14.94 -8.14
C LEU A 41 -3.57 14.49 -6.67
N GLU A 42 -4.43 13.50 -6.40
CA GLU A 42 -4.60 12.95 -5.05
C GLU A 42 -3.36 12.15 -4.66
N TYR A 43 -2.63 12.63 -3.66
CA TYR A 43 -1.40 12.00 -3.17
C TYR A 43 -1.62 10.53 -2.78
N ASP A 44 -2.76 10.25 -2.14
CA ASP A 44 -3.11 8.91 -1.68
C ASP A 44 -3.44 7.95 -2.83
N ASN A 45 -3.69 8.45 -4.04
CA ASN A 45 -3.87 7.62 -5.24
C ASN A 45 -2.54 7.23 -5.90
N LEU A 46 -1.45 7.93 -5.57
CA LEU A 46 -0.14 7.70 -6.17
C LEU A 46 0.61 6.59 -5.43
N VAL A 47 1.16 5.62 -6.14
CA VAL A 47 1.97 4.53 -5.58
C VAL A 47 3.29 4.39 -6.32
N TYR A 48 4.33 3.93 -5.62
CA TYR A 48 5.64 3.74 -6.23
C TYR A 48 5.72 2.36 -6.89
N SER A 49 5.97 2.32 -8.19
CA SER A 49 5.98 1.07 -8.97
C SER A 49 7.10 1.06 -10.00
N CYS A 50 7.58 -0.13 -10.37
CA CYS A 50 8.49 -0.22 -11.52
C CYS A 50 7.69 -0.04 -12.83
N HIS A 51 8.36 0.52 -13.83
CA HIS A 51 7.77 0.89 -15.13
C HIS A 51 7.03 -0.29 -15.79
N ALA A 52 7.64 -1.48 -15.75
CA ALA A 52 7.03 -2.69 -16.29
C ALA A 52 5.67 -3.02 -15.63
N TRP A 53 5.53 -2.79 -14.33
CA TRP A 53 4.27 -3.02 -13.62
C TRP A 53 3.26 -1.90 -13.80
N ASN A 54 3.72 -0.64 -13.86
CA ASN A 54 2.88 0.49 -14.22
C ASN A 54 2.19 0.26 -15.57
N LEU A 55 2.99 -0.05 -16.61
CA LEU A 55 2.51 -0.40 -17.95
C LEU A 55 1.58 -1.61 -17.93
N ARG A 56 2.01 -2.70 -17.27
CA ARG A 56 1.25 -3.94 -17.21
C ARG A 56 -0.11 -3.69 -16.55
N LYS A 57 -0.18 -3.02 -15.40
CA LYS A 57 -1.44 -2.68 -14.73
C LYS A 57 -2.32 -1.87 -15.67
N GLY A 58 -1.77 -0.80 -16.26
CA GLY A 58 -2.48 0.09 -17.16
C GLY A 58 -3.75 0.64 -16.52
N LYS A 59 -4.88 0.53 -17.24
CA LYS A 59 -6.19 1.04 -16.82
C LYS A 59 -7.00 0.06 -15.95
N ARG A 60 -6.39 -1.03 -15.48
CA ARG A 60 -7.09 -2.01 -14.63
C ARG A 60 -7.27 -1.44 -13.24
N ARG A 61 -8.50 -1.49 -12.72
CA ARG A 61 -8.78 -1.21 -11.31
C ARG A 61 -8.28 -2.35 -10.45
N VAL A 62 -7.56 -2.00 -9.40
CA VAL A 62 -7.11 -2.92 -8.36
C VAL A 62 -7.44 -2.28 -7.01
N PRO A 63 -7.76 -3.09 -5.98
CA PRO A 63 -7.81 -2.59 -4.61
C PRO A 63 -6.49 -1.87 -4.25
N ASP A 64 -6.57 -0.93 -3.30
CA ASP A 64 -5.41 -0.15 -2.86
C ASP A 64 -4.25 -1.09 -2.47
N PRO A 65 -3.14 -1.09 -3.23
CA PRO A 65 -2.04 -2.01 -3.00
C PRO A 65 -1.32 -1.74 -1.67
N THR A 66 -1.48 -0.54 -1.09
CA THR A 66 -0.96 -0.23 0.25
C THR A 66 -1.74 -0.92 1.37
N GLN A 67 -2.93 -1.43 1.08
CA GLN A 67 -3.77 -2.17 2.04
C GLN A 67 -3.72 -3.68 1.79
N VAL A 68 -3.65 -4.09 0.52
CA VAL A 68 -3.85 -5.51 0.14
C VAL A 68 -2.56 -6.25 -0.24
N LEU A 69 -1.47 -5.53 -0.55
CA LEU A 69 -0.17 -6.12 -0.89
C LEU A 69 0.90 -5.90 0.20
N LEU A 70 0.47 -5.52 1.40
CA LEU A 70 1.29 -5.48 2.60
C LEU A 70 0.84 -6.52 3.62
N GLU A 71 1.70 -6.83 4.58
CA GLU A 71 1.28 -7.54 5.79
C GLU A 71 0.23 -6.72 6.57
N PRO A 72 -0.77 -7.38 7.20
CA PRO A 72 -0.97 -8.84 7.27
C PRO A 72 -1.77 -9.42 6.09
N SER A 73 -2.13 -8.64 5.07
CA SER A 73 -3.02 -9.07 3.98
C SER A 73 -2.38 -10.06 3.01
N ILE A 74 -1.05 -10.16 2.95
CA ILE A 74 -0.31 -11.03 2.04
C ILE A 74 0.79 -11.82 2.76
N ARG A 75 1.13 -13.00 2.25
CA ARG A 75 2.25 -13.83 2.68
C ARG A 75 3.11 -14.25 1.50
N VAL A 76 4.43 -14.19 1.65
CA VAL A 76 5.41 -14.74 0.72
C VAL A 76 5.86 -16.12 1.21
N HIS A 77 5.77 -17.14 0.35
CA HIS A 77 6.14 -18.53 0.65
C HIS A 77 7.55 -18.87 0.18
N LEU A 78 8.06 -20.01 0.63
CA LEU A 78 9.46 -20.45 0.41
C LEU A 78 9.74 -20.79 -1.05
N ASP A 79 8.71 -21.26 -1.74
CA ASP A 79 8.72 -21.53 -3.17
C ASP A 79 8.60 -20.24 -4.00
N GLY A 80 8.59 -19.10 -3.33
CA GLY A 80 8.41 -17.76 -3.87
C GLY A 80 6.95 -17.32 -3.91
N ARG A 81 5.95 -18.20 -3.95
CA ARG A 81 4.54 -17.82 -4.23
C ARG A 81 3.99 -16.82 -3.21
N LEU A 82 3.08 -15.97 -3.67
CA LEU A 82 2.30 -15.07 -2.82
C LEU A 82 0.94 -15.70 -2.49
N SER A 83 0.47 -15.53 -1.26
CA SER A 83 -0.91 -15.83 -0.87
C SER A 83 -1.57 -14.61 -0.26
N GLY A 84 -2.74 -14.24 -0.80
CA GLY A 84 -3.60 -13.27 -0.14
C GLY A 84 -4.33 -13.92 1.03
N LEU A 85 -4.25 -13.29 2.20
CA LEU A 85 -4.94 -13.73 3.41
C LEU A 85 -6.36 -13.14 3.50
N THR A 86 -6.64 -12.07 2.75
CA THR A 86 -7.98 -11.50 2.55
C THR A 86 -8.50 -11.77 1.13
N ASP A 87 -9.81 -11.63 0.90
CA ASP A 87 -10.40 -11.78 -0.44
C ASP A 87 -9.85 -10.76 -1.45
N ASP A 88 -9.67 -9.51 -1.02
CA ASP A 88 -9.09 -8.47 -1.86
C ASP A 88 -7.63 -8.75 -2.20
N ALA A 89 -6.83 -9.25 -1.25
CA ALA A 89 -5.46 -9.65 -1.53
C ALA A 89 -5.41 -10.83 -2.50
N ARG A 90 -6.26 -11.86 -2.32
CA ARG A 90 -6.35 -13.01 -3.23
C ARG A 90 -6.71 -12.56 -4.64
N ARG A 91 -7.74 -11.70 -4.76
CA ARG A 91 -8.19 -11.14 -6.03
C ARG A 91 -7.08 -10.34 -6.69
N THR A 92 -6.37 -9.49 -5.94
CA THR A 92 -5.28 -8.66 -6.46
C THR A 92 -4.12 -9.51 -6.98
N VAL A 93 -3.69 -10.52 -6.23
CA VAL A 93 -2.67 -11.49 -6.65
C VAL A 93 -3.06 -12.17 -7.97
N ALA A 94 -4.33 -12.58 -8.09
CA ALA A 94 -4.84 -13.22 -9.31
C ALA A 94 -4.92 -12.26 -10.50
N VAL A 95 -5.54 -11.08 -10.34
CA VAL A 95 -5.77 -10.09 -11.41
C VAL A 95 -4.46 -9.54 -11.96
N LEU A 96 -3.49 -9.26 -11.09
CA LEU A 96 -2.17 -8.80 -11.52
C LEU A 96 -1.30 -9.94 -12.06
N GLY A 97 -1.66 -11.19 -11.75
CA GLY A 97 -0.88 -12.38 -12.11
C GLY A 97 0.45 -12.40 -11.36
N LEU A 98 0.45 -11.96 -10.09
CA LEU A 98 1.66 -11.87 -9.28
C LEU A 98 2.32 -13.23 -9.10
N ASN A 99 1.57 -14.35 -9.22
CA ASN A 99 2.08 -15.73 -9.18
C ASN A 99 2.35 -16.36 -10.55
N SER A 100 2.55 -15.57 -11.61
CA SER A 100 2.98 -16.15 -12.89
C SER A 100 4.31 -16.92 -12.72
N PRO A 101 4.53 -18.02 -13.49
CA PRO A 101 5.72 -18.87 -13.31
C PRO A 101 7.05 -18.12 -13.36
N ASN A 102 7.13 -17.07 -14.18
CA ASN A 102 8.33 -16.24 -14.29
C ASN A 102 8.58 -15.41 -13.04
N LEU A 103 7.54 -14.83 -12.44
CA LEU A 103 7.68 -14.05 -11.20
C LEU A 103 7.98 -14.95 -10.00
N VAL A 104 7.40 -16.15 -9.97
CA VAL A 104 7.70 -17.16 -8.94
C VAL A 104 9.16 -17.57 -8.99
N ARG A 105 9.67 -17.93 -10.17
CA ARG A 105 11.10 -18.19 -10.36
C ARG A 105 11.97 -17.00 -9.98
N TRP A 106 11.62 -15.80 -10.44
CA TRP A 106 12.41 -14.60 -10.15
C TRP A 106 12.50 -14.34 -8.65
N ARG A 107 11.39 -14.39 -7.91
CA ARG A 107 11.38 -14.25 -6.44
C ARG A 107 12.24 -15.34 -5.79
N LEU A 108 12.07 -16.60 -6.20
CA LEU A 108 12.84 -17.72 -5.66
C LEU A 108 14.35 -17.54 -5.89
N THR A 109 14.75 -17.11 -7.08
CA THR A 109 16.16 -16.84 -7.42
C THR A 109 16.73 -15.74 -6.51
N TRP A 110 16.03 -14.62 -6.35
CA TRP A 110 16.49 -13.53 -5.49
C TRP A 110 16.53 -13.92 -4.01
N MET A 111 15.52 -14.64 -3.51
CA MET A 111 15.52 -15.17 -2.14
C MET A 111 16.77 -16.02 -1.89
N ARG A 112 17.16 -16.88 -2.84
CA ARG A 112 18.37 -17.71 -2.75
C ARG A 112 19.64 -16.88 -2.83
N ILE A 113 19.73 -15.91 -3.74
CA ILE A 113 20.89 -15.02 -3.86
C ILE A 113 21.11 -14.29 -2.53
N ILE A 114 20.07 -13.70 -1.96
CA ILE A 114 20.15 -12.96 -0.70
C ILE A 114 20.56 -13.89 0.45
N ASP A 115 20.00 -15.09 0.56
CA ASP A 115 20.38 -16.07 1.59
C ASP A 115 21.85 -16.52 1.47
N ILE A 116 22.33 -16.75 0.24
CA ILE A 116 23.72 -17.11 -0.01
C ILE A 116 24.65 -15.95 0.36
N CYS A 117 24.34 -14.72 -0.07
CA CYS A 117 25.16 -13.54 0.24
C CYS A 117 25.19 -13.31 1.76
N GLN A 118 24.05 -13.41 2.44
CA GLN A 118 23.99 -13.23 3.89
C GLN A 118 24.96 -14.15 4.65
N LYS A 119 25.13 -15.38 4.17
CA LYS A 119 25.97 -16.40 4.81
C LYS A 119 27.45 -16.33 4.42
N ASN A 120 27.74 -15.91 3.18
CA ASN A 120 29.07 -16.08 2.59
C ASN A 120 29.73 -14.78 2.15
N ASP A 121 28.96 -13.71 1.94
CA ASP A 121 29.44 -12.42 1.43
C ASP A 121 28.65 -11.26 2.08
N PRO A 122 29.01 -10.88 3.33
CA PRO A 122 28.33 -9.82 4.06
C PRO A 122 28.39 -8.46 3.36
N GLU A 123 29.46 -8.18 2.61
CA GLU A 123 29.62 -6.93 1.88
C GLU A 123 28.63 -6.85 0.71
N LEU A 124 28.53 -7.92 -0.10
CA LEU A 124 27.53 -7.99 -1.17
C LEU A 124 26.11 -8.01 -0.60
N PHE A 125 25.87 -8.70 0.51
CA PHE A 125 24.57 -8.67 1.19
C PHE A 125 24.20 -7.23 1.60
N ALA A 126 25.13 -6.50 2.22
CA ALA A 126 24.92 -5.11 2.61
C ALA A 126 24.65 -4.22 1.39
N SER A 127 25.34 -4.45 0.27
CA SER A 127 25.06 -3.74 -0.98
C SER A 127 23.66 -4.03 -1.55
N LEU A 128 23.26 -5.31 -1.60
CA LEU A 128 21.97 -5.73 -2.16
C LEU A 128 20.77 -5.36 -1.28
N MET A 129 20.97 -5.34 0.03
CA MET A 129 19.93 -5.03 1.03
C MET A 129 20.07 -3.61 1.60
N GLY A 130 21.03 -2.84 1.12
CA GLY A 130 21.26 -1.46 1.53
C GLY A 130 20.23 -0.49 0.97
N TYR A 131 20.25 0.72 1.53
CA TYR A 131 19.52 1.86 0.98
C TYR A 131 20.27 2.42 -0.24
N PRO A 132 19.57 3.07 -1.19
CA PRO A 132 20.26 3.81 -2.24
C PRO A 132 21.25 4.83 -1.68
N ASP A 133 22.33 5.06 -2.43
CA ASP A 133 23.31 6.11 -2.12
C ASP A 133 22.62 7.48 -2.13
N GLU A 134 21.86 7.74 -3.19
CA GLU A 134 21.04 8.95 -3.33
C GLU A 134 19.63 8.75 -2.76
N MET A 135 19.46 9.23 -1.53
CA MET A 135 18.15 9.38 -0.87
C MET A 135 17.72 10.85 -0.91
N PRO A 136 16.43 11.14 -1.14
CA PRO A 136 15.95 12.50 -1.26
C PRO A 136 15.96 13.22 0.10
N ASP A 137 16.63 14.38 0.17
CA ASP A 137 16.45 15.31 1.28
C ASP A 137 15.12 16.04 1.10
N LEU A 138 14.12 15.67 1.91
CA LEU A 138 12.79 16.29 1.83
C LEU A 138 12.75 17.67 2.50
N SER A 139 13.74 18.02 3.33
CA SER A 139 13.75 19.28 4.09
C SER A 139 14.06 20.51 3.24
N ILE A 140 14.73 20.30 2.09
CA ILE A 140 15.08 21.36 1.14
C ILE A 140 13.96 21.66 0.14
N LEU A 141 12.86 20.89 0.17
CA LEU A 141 11.73 21.04 -0.74
C LEU A 141 10.66 21.94 -0.13
N THR A 142 10.18 22.92 -0.90
CA THR A 142 9.17 23.90 -0.44
C THR A 142 7.90 23.80 -1.30
N PRO A 143 7.09 22.73 -1.16
CA PRO A 143 5.85 22.62 -1.91
C PRO A 143 4.84 23.68 -1.46
N PRO A 144 3.90 24.11 -2.32
CA PRO A 144 2.84 25.06 -1.96
C PRO A 144 1.96 24.61 -0.78
N GLY A 145 1.88 23.29 -0.54
CA GLY A 145 1.28 22.70 0.63
C GLY A 145 1.85 21.30 0.87
N ASN A 146 2.02 20.92 2.14
CA ASN A 146 2.46 19.59 2.53
C ASN A 146 1.42 18.96 3.46
N THR A 147 0.70 17.96 2.94
CA THR A 147 -0.33 17.21 3.69
C THR A 147 0.26 16.10 4.57
N HIS A 148 1.58 15.90 4.50
CA HIS A 148 2.38 14.90 5.24
C HIS A 148 3.71 15.50 5.76
N PRO A 149 3.66 16.56 6.60
CA PRO A 149 4.86 17.20 7.14
C PRO A 149 5.74 16.25 7.96
N GLU A 150 5.14 15.26 8.61
CA GLU A 150 5.83 14.19 9.34
C GLU A 150 6.78 13.36 8.46
N GLY A 151 6.54 13.34 7.14
CA GLY A 151 7.38 12.63 6.18
C GLY A 151 8.81 13.16 6.13
N ILE A 152 9.05 14.43 6.49
CA ILE A 152 10.40 15.03 6.50
C ILE A 152 11.28 14.33 7.55
N GLU A 153 10.83 14.30 8.81
CA GLU A 153 11.58 13.70 9.93
C GLU A 153 11.68 12.17 9.85
N ARG A 154 10.69 11.54 9.19
CA ARG A 154 10.60 10.08 9.02
C ARG A 154 11.31 9.58 7.76
N SER A 155 11.73 10.45 6.85
CA SER A 155 12.47 10.08 5.65
C SER A 155 13.73 9.28 6.00
N TYR A 156 14.15 8.38 5.11
CA TYR A 156 15.36 7.61 5.35
C TYR A 156 16.60 8.52 5.35
N TYR A 157 16.55 9.62 4.60
CA TYR A 157 17.55 10.69 4.67
C TYR A 157 17.67 11.29 6.07
N ALA A 158 16.57 11.74 6.67
CA ALA A 158 16.58 12.31 8.02
C ALA A 158 16.98 11.28 9.10
N GLN A 159 16.59 10.02 8.92
CA GLN A 159 17.03 8.94 9.81
C GLN A 159 18.55 8.69 9.70
N ARG A 160 19.12 8.71 8.49
CA ARG A 160 20.57 8.56 8.27
C ARG A 160 21.33 9.72 8.90
N ALA A 161 20.90 10.95 8.63
CA ALA A 161 21.51 12.15 9.20
C ALA A 161 21.47 12.16 10.74
N GLY A 162 20.40 11.60 11.33
CA GLY A 162 20.24 11.46 12.77
C GLY A 162 20.84 10.19 13.39
N GLY A 163 21.58 9.36 12.64
CA GLY A 163 22.20 8.12 13.14
C GLY A 163 21.20 7.04 13.59
N ARG A 164 19.94 7.10 13.11
CA ARG A 164 18.86 6.16 13.46
C ARG A 164 18.56 5.12 12.39
N LEU A 165 19.14 5.27 11.20
CA LEU A 165 18.94 4.36 10.08
C LEU A 165 19.79 3.09 10.27
N SER A 166 19.18 1.91 10.10
CA SER A 166 19.94 0.65 10.02
C SER A 166 20.82 0.59 8.77
N ASP A 167 21.84 -0.25 8.77
CA ASP A 167 22.76 -0.39 7.62
C ASP A 167 22.06 -0.91 6.34
N GLY A 168 20.95 -1.63 6.52
CA GLY A 168 20.13 -2.11 5.42
C GLY A 168 18.72 -2.49 5.86
N PHE A 169 17.95 -2.97 4.91
CA PHE A 169 16.63 -3.52 5.16
C PHE A 169 16.77 -4.87 5.86
N ILE A 170 16.23 -4.96 7.07
CA ILE A 170 16.25 -6.18 7.87
C ILE A 170 15.36 -7.23 7.21
N VAL A 171 15.95 -8.38 6.87
CA VAL A 171 15.21 -9.62 6.62
C VAL A 171 15.13 -10.32 7.97
N SER A 172 13.98 -10.27 8.64
CA SER A 172 13.80 -11.04 9.88
C SER A 172 13.58 -12.50 9.51
N VAL A 173 14.64 -13.30 9.61
CA VAL A 173 14.56 -14.77 9.55
C VAL A 173 14.07 -15.23 10.92
N THR A 174 12.76 -15.42 11.09
CA THR A 174 12.26 -16.15 12.26
C THR A 174 12.66 -17.61 12.12
N THR A 175 12.95 -18.28 13.24
CA THR A 175 13.63 -19.58 13.37
C THR A 175 12.94 -20.79 12.72
N ASP A 176 11.80 -20.60 12.06
CA ASP A 176 11.27 -21.53 11.07
C ASP A 176 11.78 -21.09 9.70
N PHE A 177 12.81 -21.78 9.22
CA PHE A 177 13.52 -21.47 7.99
C PHE A 177 12.57 -20.97 6.89
N HIS A 178 12.86 -19.76 6.43
CA HIS A 178 12.32 -19.06 5.27
C HIS A 178 10.99 -18.31 5.50
N ALA A 179 11.08 -17.04 5.84
CA ALA A 179 10.16 -16.09 5.24
C ALA A 179 10.99 -14.90 4.85
N PHE A 180 10.86 -14.50 3.60
CA PHE A 180 11.33 -13.19 3.15
C PHE A 180 10.38 -12.15 3.77
N HIS A 181 10.38 -12.07 5.11
CA HIS A 181 9.83 -10.97 5.87
C HIS A 181 10.79 -9.80 5.66
N ILE A 182 10.79 -9.26 4.45
CA ILE A 182 10.95 -7.82 4.37
C ILE A 182 9.65 -7.34 4.99
N LYS A 183 9.70 -6.85 6.25
CA LYS A 183 8.61 -6.06 6.80
C LYS A 183 8.20 -5.12 5.68
N GLN A 184 7.06 -5.36 5.06
CA GLN A 184 6.55 -4.53 3.98
C GLN A 184 6.00 -3.26 4.65
N THR A 185 6.82 -2.57 5.42
CA THR A 185 6.48 -1.31 6.04
C THR A 185 6.43 -0.32 4.91
N ILE A 186 5.21 -0.01 4.46
CA ILE A 186 4.93 1.34 3.99
C ILE A 186 4.94 2.23 5.23
N ALA A 187 5.39 3.48 5.09
CA ALA A 187 5.32 4.44 6.18
C ALA A 187 3.89 4.46 6.78
N PRO A 188 3.73 4.32 8.11
CA PRO A 188 2.43 4.08 8.75
C PRO A 188 1.39 5.19 8.55
N ASP A 189 1.76 6.38 8.06
CA ASP A 189 0.85 7.52 7.90
C ASP A 189 -0.13 7.37 6.72
N ARG A 190 0.22 6.60 5.67
CA ARG A 190 -0.73 6.24 4.61
C ARG A 190 -1.87 5.35 5.10
N LEU A 191 -1.61 4.53 6.11
CA LEU A 191 -2.62 3.62 6.66
C LEU A 191 -3.65 4.38 7.54
N ARG A 192 -3.23 5.48 8.20
CA ARG A 192 -4.04 6.16 9.23
C ARG A 192 -5.16 7.06 8.70
N LYS A 193 -5.06 7.62 7.48
CA LYS A 193 -6.06 8.59 6.98
C LYS A 193 -7.35 7.95 6.43
N ARG A 194 -7.40 6.64 6.16
CA ARG A 194 -8.59 5.99 5.56
C ARG A 194 -9.51 5.28 6.55
N GLU A 195 -9.09 5.02 7.78
CA GLU A 195 -10.00 4.51 8.83
C GLU A 195 -11.07 5.53 9.26
N SER A 196 -10.94 6.80 8.85
CA SER A 196 -11.84 7.90 9.26
C SER A 196 -12.86 8.33 8.20
N GLN A 197 -13.01 7.64 7.07
CA GLN A 197 -14.12 7.89 6.14
C GLN A 197 -15.33 7.00 6.49
N PRO A 198 -16.38 7.51 7.18
CA PRO A 198 -17.63 6.77 7.24
C PRO A 198 -18.18 6.65 5.83
N CYS A 199 -18.53 5.43 5.43
CA CYS A 199 -19.30 5.20 4.21
C CYS A 199 -20.57 6.06 4.27
N CYS A 200 -20.64 7.11 3.46
CA CYS A 200 -21.87 7.85 3.22
C CYS A 200 -22.89 6.88 2.59
N ALA A 201 -23.74 6.28 3.41
CA ALA A 201 -24.90 5.56 2.93
C ALA A 201 -25.83 6.56 2.24
N ALA A 202 -26.08 6.36 0.94
CA ALA A 202 -27.09 7.09 0.20
C ALA A 202 -28.46 6.90 0.89
N VAL A 203 -28.97 7.97 1.50
CA VAL A 203 -30.30 8.00 2.10
C VAL A 203 -31.32 7.97 0.96
N ARG A 204 -31.87 6.79 0.66
CA ARG A 204 -33.09 6.66 -0.15
C ARG A 204 -34.29 6.86 0.77
N THR A 205 -35.03 7.95 0.56
CA THR A 205 -36.34 8.16 1.18
C THR A 205 -37.38 7.28 0.49
N VAL A 206 -37.99 6.34 1.22
CA VAL A 206 -39.18 5.59 0.78
C VAL A 206 -40.43 6.28 1.35
N PRO A 207 -41.51 6.49 0.56
CA PRO A 207 -42.73 7.13 1.03
C PRO A 207 -43.69 6.14 1.73
N GLY A 208 -44.17 6.50 2.93
CA GLY A 208 -45.29 5.87 3.67
C GLY A 208 -44.91 5.50 5.12
N ALA A 209 -45.69 5.70 6.19
CA ALA A 209 -47.06 6.18 6.39
C ALA A 209 -47.10 7.11 7.62
N ALA A 210 -48.00 8.09 7.65
CA ALA A 210 -48.09 9.09 8.71
C ALA A 210 -48.86 8.57 9.93
N ALA A 211 -48.21 8.51 11.11
CA ALA A 211 -48.90 8.38 12.39
C ALA A 211 -49.24 9.78 12.92
N SER A 212 -50.53 10.06 13.08
CA SER A 212 -51.07 11.33 13.56
C SER A 212 -51.12 11.37 15.10
N GLY A 213 -50.46 12.36 15.70
CA GLY A 213 -50.59 12.68 17.12
C GLY A 213 -50.54 14.21 17.35
N ILE A 214 -51.50 14.72 18.13
CA ILE A 214 -51.66 16.16 18.44
C ILE A 214 -51.01 16.45 19.80
N ASN A 215 -50.21 17.51 19.88
CA ASN A 215 -49.64 17.99 21.15
C ASN A 215 -50.63 18.94 21.87
N ARG A 216 -50.46 19.16 23.18
CA ARG A 216 -51.23 20.04 24.09
C ARG A 216 -51.40 21.52 23.68
N PHE A 217 -50.96 21.91 22.48
CA PHE A 217 -51.17 23.23 21.87
C PHE A 217 -51.85 23.16 20.49
N GLY A 218 -52.51 22.06 20.14
CA GLY A 218 -53.38 21.96 18.96
C GLY A 218 -52.67 21.95 17.59
N ARG A 219 -51.34 21.81 17.52
CA ARG A 219 -50.59 21.70 16.26
C ARG A 219 -50.12 20.27 15.98
N ALA A 220 -50.28 19.82 14.74
CA ALA A 220 -49.83 18.51 14.26
C ALA A 220 -48.29 18.42 14.27
N LYS A 221 -47.73 17.44 15.00
CA LYS A 221 -46.30 17.11 14.97
C LYS A 221 -46.06 15.95 14.00
N ARG A 222 -45.32 16.18 12.92
CA ARG A 222 -44.72 15.09 12.13
C ARG A 222 -43.42 14.65 12.81
N ARG A 223 -43.43 13.53 13.53
CA ARG A 223 -42.20 12.85 13.95
C ARG A 223 -41.78 11.89 12.84
N ARG A 224 -40.57 12.04 12.29
CA ARG A 224 -39.93 10.98 11.50
C ARG A 224 -39.43 9.93 12.48
N LEU A 225 -40.01 8.74 12.44
CA LEU A 225 -39.44 7.54 13.06
C LEU A 225 -38.31 7.06 12.15
N LEU A 226 -37.06 7.20 12.63
CA LEU A 226 -35.92 6.50 12.06
C LEU A 226 -35.90 5.10 12.69
N HIS A 227 -36.34 4.10 11.93
CA HIS A 227 -36.08 2.70 12.30
C HIS A 227 -34.70 2.31 11.79
N CYS A 228 -33.79 1.96 12.71
CA CYS A 228 -32.57 1.25 12.37
C CYS A 228 -32.94 -0.18 12.00
N VAL A 229 -32.90 -0.52 10.71
CA VAL A 229 -32.99 -1.91 10.23
C VAL A 229 -31.58 -2.51 10.27
N GLY A 230 -31.49 -3.70 10.86
CA GLY A 230 -30.25 -4.37 11.25
C GLY A 230 -29.24 -4.61 10.13
N LYS A 231 -27.99 -4.78 10.56
CA LYS A 231 -26.84 -5.15 9.74
C LYS A 231 -27.04 -6.55 9.14
N THR A 232 -27.02 -6.66 7.81
CA THR A 232 -26.73 -7.91 7.11
C THR A 232 -25.33 -7.81 6.47
N PRO A 233 -24.47 -8.83 6.61
CA PRO A 233 -23.19 -8.88 5.91
C PRO A 233 -23.43 -9.20 4.43
N CYS A 234 -22.77 -8.48 3.52
CA CYS A 234 -22.77 -8.80 2.10
C CYS A 234 -21.57 -9.70 1.77
N HIS A 235 -21.86 -10.80 1.06
CA HIS A 235 -20.92 -11.73 0.44
C HIS A 235 -20.20 -11.13 -0.77
#